data_AF-A0A535PIS6-F1
#
_entry.id   AF-A0A535PIS6-F1
#
_cell.length_a   1.000
_cell.length_b   1.000
_cell.length_c   1.000
_cell.angle_alpha   90.00
_cell.angle_beta   90.00
_cell.angle_gamma   90.00
#
_symmetry.space_group_name_H-M   'P 1'
#
loop_
_entity.id
_entity.type
_entity.pdbx_description
1 polymer ?
#
loop_
_entity_poly.entity_id
_entity_poly.type
_entity_poly.pdbx_seq_one_letter_code
_entity_poly.pdbx_strand_id
1 'polypeptide(L)'
;MGGNMKPLLEFQMNASFNVLKSTIDGVTDHEWTSRPYPKANVVGFTLWHCLRTIDWAINCVGAGADEMAEQPQWRDVKPDATFFGAGLSADKADWVAHTIGRRRAGEYLDALRAESLGWLRALPPNDLNRVVDLKALRGGKPEHLEPAVWAEIADLNGIPLWQFLARPCVMHIRVHYGEVTAQLEALRAAATPS
;
A
#
# COMPACT_ATOMS: atom_id res chain seq x y z
N MET A 1 -29.47 -15.11 0.39
CA MET A 1 -29.20 -14.17 1.50
C MET A 1 -27.77 -13.66 1.33
N GLY A 2 -27.58 -12.48 0.76
CA GLY A 2 -26.24 -11.87 0.67
C GLY A 2 -25.95 -11.16 1.99
N GLY A 3 -25.07 -11.71 2.81
CA GLY A 3 -24.66 -11.06 4.06
C GLY A 3 -24.00 -9.71 3.77
N ASN A 4 -24.19 -8.74 4.67
CA ASN A 4 -23.48 -7.46 4.59
C ASN A 4 -21.97 -7.72 4.71
N MET A 5 -21.24 -7.56 3.61
CA MET A 5 -19.80 -7.82 3.52
C MET A 5 -18.93 -6.73 4.15
N LYS A 6 -19.50 -5.56 4.41
CA LYS A 6 -18.77 -4.40 4.91
C LYS A 6 -18.03 -4.66 6.23
N PRO A 7 -18.64 -5.29 7.26
CA PRO A 7 -17.91 -5.60 8.50
C PRO A 7 -16.75 -6.57 8.30
N LEU A 8 -16.89 -7.54 7.38
CA LEU A 8 -15.80 -8.47 7.08
C LEU A 8 -14.65 -7.76 6.34
N LEU A 9 -14.97 -6.92 5.36
CA LEU A 9 -13.96 -6.13 4.65
C LEU A 9 -13.23 -5.17 5.61
N GLU A 10 -13.97 -4.48 6.48
CA GLU A 10 -13.40 -3.59 7.50
C GLU A 10 -12.47 -4.35 8.45
N PHE A 11 -12.90 -5.52 8.94
CA PHE A 11 -12.07 -6.37 9.78
C PHE A 11 -10.75 -6.77 9.08
N GLN A 12 -10.83 -7.20 7.82
CA GLN A 12 -9.65 -7.64 7.06
C GLN A 12 -8.70 -6.49 6.74
N MET A 13 -9.23 -5.32 6.38
CA MET A 13 -8.43 -4.10 6.16
C MET A 13 -7.77 -3.62 7.45
N ASN A 14 -8.50 -3.61 8.57
CA ASN A 14 -7.94 -3.28 9.87
C ASN A 14 -6.81 -4.25 10.26
N ALA A 15 -6.94 -5.54 9.93
CA ALA A 15 -5.87 -6.51 10.11
C ALA A 15 -4.65 -6.20 9.22
N SER A 16 -4.83 -5.69 8.00
CA SER A 16 -3.72 -5.19 7.16
C SER A 16 -2.97 -4.03 7.80
N PHE A 17 -3.68 -3.06 8.36
CA PHE A 17 -3.04 -1.97 9.11
C PHE A 17 -2.29 -2.48 10.35
N ASN A 18 -2.85 -3.45 11.07
CA ASN A 18 -2.18 -4.04 12.24
C ASN A 18 -0.88 -4.75 11.88
N VAL A 19 -0.86 -5.56 10.81
CA VAL A 19 0.39 -6.23 10.39
C VAL A 19 1.43 -5.21 9.93
N LEU A 20 1.04 -4.20 9.15
CA LEU A 20 1.96 -3.14 8.72
C LEU A 20 2.52 -2.36 9.93
N LYS A 21 1.68 -2.03 10.91
CA LYS A 21 2.12 -1.36 12.14
C LYS A 21 3.13 -2.20 12.91
N SER A 22 2.78 -3.47 13.16
CA SER A 22 3.66 -4.39 13.88
C SER A 22 4.99 -4.58 13.17
N THR A 23 4.99 -4.67 11.83
CA THR A 23 6.21 -4.81 11.04
C THR A 23 7.04 -3.53 11.08
N ILE A 24 6.45 -2.35 10.84
CA ILE A 24 7.17 -1.06 10.88
C ILE A 24 7.76 -0.79 12.27
N ASP A 25 7.03 -1.11 13.34
CA ASP A 25 7.52 -0.94 14.72
C ASP A 25 8.66 -1.91 15.05
N GLY A 26 8.62 -3.14 14.50
CA GLY A 26 9.59 -4.20 14.76
C GLY A 26 10.84 -4.21 13.86
N VAL A 27 10.91 -3.32 12.89
CA VAL A 27 12.06 -3.12 12.00
C VAL A 27 12.96 -2.02 12.56
N THR A 28 14.27 -2.20 12.48
CA THR A 28 15.26 -1.16 12.80
C THR A 28 15.49 -0.23 11.61
N ASP A 29 16.04 0.97 11.83
CA ASP A 29 16.36 1.89 10.72
C ASP A 29 17.45 1.31 9.78
N HIS A 30 18.33 0.45 10.30
CA HIS A 30 19.28 -0.30 9.49
C HIS A 30 18.57 -1.34 8.62
N GLU A 31 17.72 -2.18 9.19
CA GLU A 31 16.94 -3.17 8.42
C GLU A 31 16.04 -2.51 7.38
N TRP A 32 15.46 -1.35 7.69
CA TRP A 32 14.62 -0.57 6.77
C TRP A 32 15.33 -0.28 5.44
N THR A 33 16.63 0.03 5.50
CA THR A 33 17.45 0.37 4.34
C THR A 33 18.27 -0.81 3.82
N SER A 34 18.09 -2.00 4.39
CA SER A 34 18.87 -3.18 4.03
C SER A 34 18.22 -3.99 2.92
N ARG A 35 19.07 -4.57 2.06
CA ARG A 35 18.68 -5.53 1.03
C ARG A 35 19.13 -6.93 1.44
N PRO A 36 18.23 -7.92 1.59
CA PRO A 36 18.59 -9.26 2.04
C PRO A 36 19.34 -10.09 1.00
N TYR A 37 19.08 -9.86 -0.29
CA TYR A 37 19.77 -10.51 -1.40
C TYR A 37 19.71 -9.64 -2.66
N PRO A 38 20.64 -9.79 -3.64
CA PRO A 38 20.84 -8.82 -4.73
C PRO A 38 19.62 -8.46 -5.59
N LYS A 39 18.57 -9.31 -5.62
CA LYS A 39 17.34 -9.09 -6.40
C LYS A 39 16.10 -8.76 -5.54
N ALA A 40 16.20 -8.80 -4.21
CA ALA A 40 15.12 -8.40 -3.32
C ALA A 40 14.94 -6.88 -3.37
N ASN A 41 13.74 -6.36 -3.14
CA ASN A 41 13.61 -4.95 -2.76
C ASN A 41 14.25 -4.69 -1.39
N VAL A 42 14.59 -3.43 -1.10
CA VAL A 42 14.89 -3.00 0.27
C VAL A 42 13.61 -3.02 1.11
N VAL A 43 13.72 -3.41 2.38
CA VAL A 43 12.55 -3.62 3.26
C VAL A 43 11.63 -2.39 3.33
N GLY A 44 12.23 -1.21 3.49
CA GLY A 44 11.51 0.05 3.60
C GLY A 44 10.71 0.41 2.35
N PHE A 45 11.19 0.03 1.17
CA PHE A 45 10.46 0.25 -0.08
C PHE A 45 9.20 -0.61 -0.12
N THR A 46 9.29 -1.90 0.21
CA THR A 46 8.13 -2.80 0.21
C THR A 46 7.07 -2.35 1.23
N LEU A 47 7.49 -1.87 2.41
CA LEU A 47 6.56 -1.34 3.42
C LEU A 47 5.94 -0.01 2.97
N TRP A 48 6.72 0.91 2.40
CA TRP A 48 6.20 2.15 1.82
C TRP A 48 5.19 1.86 0.69
N HIS A 49 5.52 0.93 -0.21
CA HIS A 49 4.66 0.51 -1.32
C HIS A 49 3.30 0.01 -0.83
N CYS A 50 3.27 -0.78 0.26
CA CYS A 50 2.03 -1.20 0.90
C CYS A 50 1.16 0.00 1.32
N LEU A 51 1.75 1.01 1.96
CA LEU A 51 1.01 2.20 2.41
C LEU A 51 0.44 2.99 1.23
N ARG A 52 1.26 3.22 0.20
CA ARG A 52 0.86 3.97 -0.99
C ARG A 52 -0.18 3.23 -1.82
N THR A 53 -0.11 1.90 -1.86
CA THR A 53 -1.13 1.06 -2.51
C THR A 53 -2.48 1.18 -1.81
N ILE A 54 -2.51 1.19 -0.48
CA ILE A 54 -3.74 1.40 0.28
C ILE A 54 -4.28 2.82 0.05
N ASP A 55 -3.42 3.85 0.11
CA ASP A 55 -3.82 5.23 -0.15
C ASP A 55 -4.46 5.38 -1.53
N TRP A 56 -3.79 4.91 -2.58
CA TRP A 56 -4.35 4.91 -3.93
C TRP A 56 -5.68 4.16 -4.02
N ALA A 57 -5.75 2.94 -3.51
CA ALA A 57 -6.95 2.11 -3.62
C ALA A 57 -8.15 2.74 -2.88
N ILE A 58 -7.92 3.36 -1.73
CA ILE A 58 -8.98 3.96 -0.92
C ILE A 58 -9.33 5.35 -1.41
N ASN A 59 -8.38 6.26 -1.51
CA ASN A 59 -8.66 7.65 -1.81
C ASN A 59 -8.95 7.87 -3.29
N CYS A 60 -8.10 7.37 -4.17
CA CYS A 60 -8.29 7.54 -5.61
C CYS A 60 -9.45 6.69 -6.14
N VAL A 61 -9.41 5.38 -5.91
CA VAL A 61 -10.41 4.47 -6.50
C VAL A 61 -11.70 4.39 -5.68
N GLY A 62 -11.57 4.28 -4.36
CA GLY A 62 -12.70 4.18 -3.43
C GLY A 62 -13.47 5.49 -3.25
N ALA A 63 -12.78 6.57 -2.91
CA ALA A 63 -13.39 7.84 -2.57
C ALA A 63 -13.51 8.78 -3.78
N GLY A 64 -12.78 8.54 -4.87
CA GLY A 64 -12.75 9.43 -6.03
C GLY A 64 -12.09 10.77 -5.72
N ALA A 65 -11.11 10.76 -4.82
CA ALA A 65 -10.37 11.93 -4.34
C ALA A 65 -8.87 11.78 -4.64
N ASP A 66 -8.11 12.87 -4.45
CA ASP A 66 -6.66 12.77 -4.49
C ASP A 66 -6.14 11.90 -3.34
N GLU A 67 -5.01 11.25 -3.57
CA GLU A 67 -4.31 10.48 -2.56
C GLU A 67 -3.93 11.36 -1.36
N MET A 68 -3.92 10.79 -0.16
CA MET A 68 -3.49 11.46 1.06
C MET A 68 -2.07 12.03 0.95
N ALA A 69 -1.20 11.35 0.18
CA ALA A 69 0.15 11.83 -0.10
C ALA A 69 0.23 13.09 -0.96
N GLU A 70 -0.87 13.55 -1.58
CA GLU A 70 -0.91 14.86 -2.25
C GLU A 70 -1.12 16.01 -1.27
N GLN A 71 -1.54 15.73 -0.03
CA GLN A 71 -1.77 16.75 0.98
C GLN A 71 -0.42 17.36 1.41
N PRO A 72 -0.34 18.69 1.67
CA PRO A 72 0.92 19.37 1.95
C PRO A 72 1.74 18.74 3.07
N GLN A 73 1.09 18.24 4.11
CA GLN A 73 1.73 17.61 5.26
C GLN A 73 2.20 16.18 5.03
N TRP A 74 1.92 15.57 3.86
CA TRP A 74 2.32 14.20 3.50
C TRP A 74 3.09 14.14 2.18
N ARG A 75 3.31 15.28 1.51
CA ARG A 75 3.94 15.34 0.20
C ARG A 75 5.34 14.73 0.16
N ASP A 76 6.03 14.74 1.28
CA ASP A 76 7.34 14.12 1.47
C ASP A 76 7.31 12.59 1.38
N VAL A 77 6.16 11.94 1.61
CA VAL A 77 6.00 10.49 1.41
C VAL A 77 5.79 10.10 -0.06
N LYS A 78 5.77 11.09 -0.97
CA LYS A 78 5.71 10.93 -2.43
C LYS A 78 6.79 11.79 -3.12
N PRO A 79 8.08 11.50 -2.88
CA PRO A 79 9.16 12.44 -3.17
C PRO A 79 9.46 12.66 -4.66
N ASP A 80 8.91 11.87 -5.58
CA ASP A 80 9.07 12.10 -7.04
C ASP A 80 7.82 11.75 -7.85
N ALA A 81 6.64 12.00 -7.28
CA ALA A 81 5.34 11.71 -7.90
C ALA A 81 5.10 10.26 -8.34
N THR A 82 6.04 9.33 -8.11
CA THR A 82 5.94 7.91 -8.44
C THR A 82 4.69 7.33 -7.82
N PHE A 83 3.75 6.90 -8.66
CA PHE A 83 2.39 6.45 -8.34
C PHE A 83 2.27 5.79 -6.95
N PHE A 84 2.42 4.46 -6.87
CA PHE A 84 2.60 3.72 -5.62
C PHE A 84 3.84 2.82 -5.63
N GLY A 85 4.72 2.94 -6.63
CA GLY A 85 5.96 2.16 -6.74
C GLY A 85 5.99 1.07 -7.81
N ALA A 86 4.87 0.83 -8.51
CA ALA A 86 4.83 -0.07 -9.67
C ALA A 86 5.85 0.35 -10.74
N GLY A 87 6.58 -0.62 -11.29
CA GLY A 87 7.52 -0.40 -12.39
C GLY A 87 8.78 0.43 -12.08
N LEU A 88 9.10 0.72 -10.81
CA LEU A 88 10.32 1.45 -10.45
C LEU A 88 11.59 0.59 -10.63
N SER A 89 12.70 1.25 -11.00
CA SER A 89 14.01 0.62 -10.98
C SER A 89 14.49 0.35 -9.54
N ALA A 90 15.42 -0.59 -9.38
CA ALA A 90 16.02 -0.90 -8.08
C ALA A 90 16.65 0.34 -7.41
N ASP A 91 17.40 1.15 -8.16
CA ASP A 91 18.02 2.37 -7.62
C ASP A 91 16.98 3.38 -7.12
N LYS A 92 15.82 3.45 -7.78
CA LYS A 92 14.75 4.36 -7.39
C LYS A 92 13.96 3.82 -6.19
N ALA A 93 13.76 2.51 -6.12
CA ALA A 93 13.20 1.85 -4.95
C ALA A 93 14.07 2.08 -3.70
N ASP A 94 15.39 1.96 -3.84
CA ASP A 94 16.35 2.23 -2.77
C ASP A 94 16.27 3.69 -2.32
N TRP A 95 16.33 4.62 -3.28
CA TRP A 95 16.22 6.04 -3.00
C TRP A 95 14.93 6.39 -2.23
N VAL A 96 13.79 5.77 -2.59
CA VAL A 96 12.53 5.95 -1.86
C VAL A 96 12.67 5.51 -0.40
N ALA A 97 13.21 4.31 -0.14
CA ALA A 97 13.37 3.81 1.22
C ALA A 97 14.35 4.64 2.07
N HIS A 98 15.42 5.16 1.45
CA HIS A 98 16.37 6.04 2.10
C HIS A 98 15.81 7.44 2.38
N THR A 99 14.90 7.92 1.52
CA THR A 99 14.26 9.23 1.67
C THR A 99 13.14 9.18 2.71
N ILE A 100 12.28 8.16 2.61
CA ILE A 100 11.13 7.96 3.48
C ILE A 100 11.54 7.01 4.59
N GLY A 101 12.13 7.58 5.64
CA GLY A 101 12.57 6.81 6.80
C GLY A 101 11.40 6.12 7.52
N ARG A 102 11.71 5.02 8.21
CA ARG A 102 10.76 4.18 8.95
C ARG A 102 9.79 4.95 9.85
N ARG A 103 10.28 5.91 10.64
CA ARG A 103 9.44 6.74 11.52
C ARG A 103 8.36 7.48 10.73
N ARG A 104 8.73 8.07 9.60
CA ARG A 104 7.81 8.86 8.77
C ARG A 104 6.75 7.98 8.11
N ALA A 105 7.15 6.78 7.67
CA ALA A 105 6.21 5.77 7.20
C ALA A 105 5.22 5.34 8.29
N GLY A 106 5.67 5.21 9.54
CA GLY A 106 4.80 4.92 10.69
C GLY A 106 3.77 6.02 10.97
N GLU A 107 4.18 7.29 10.94
CA GLU A 107 3.26 8.43 11.10
C GLU A 107 2.20 8.46 10.00
N TYR A 108 2.62 8.22 8.76
CA TYR A 108 1.72 8.17 7.62
C TYR A 108 0.76 6.98 7.70
N LEU A 109 1.23 5.80 8.14
CA LEU A 109 0.39 4.63 8.40
C LEU A 109 -0.74 4.92 9.39
N ASP A 110 -0.42 5.56 10.52
CA ASP A 110 -1.42 5.83 11.56
C ASP A 110 -2.51 6.78 11.04
N ALA A 111 -2.11 7.81 10.30
CA ALA A 111 -3.04 8.76 9.69
C ALA A 111 -3.88 8.10 8.57
N LEU A 112 -3.24 7.33 7.68
CA LEU A 112 -3.90 6.59 6.61
C LEU A 112 -4.91 5.57 7.14
N ARG A 113 -4.59 4.89 8.25
CA ARG A 113 -5.51 3.96 8.92
C ARG A 113 -6.78 4.67 9.39
N ALA A 114 -6.61 5.79 10.09
CA ALA A 114 -7.73 6.56 10.63
C ALA A 114 -8.65 7.05 9.50
N GLU A 115 -8.08 7.61 8.44
CA GLU A 115 -8.80 8.09 7.26
C GLU A 115 -9.50 6.94 6.53
N SER A 116 -8.79 5.87 6.21
CA SER A 116 -9.31 4.74 5.42
C SER A 116 -10.45 4.02 6.12
N LEU A 117 -10.30 3.70 7.42
CA LEU A 117 -11.36 3.03 8.18
C LEU A 117 -12.50 3.98 8.53
N GLY A 118 -12.24 5.28 8.68
CA GLY A 118 -13.28 6.31 8.78
C GLY A 118 -14.16 6.35 7.53
N TRP A 119 -13.53 6.43 6.36
CA TRP A 119 -14.21 6.42 5.06
C TRP A 119 -15.03 5.13 4.85
N LEU A 120 -14.42 3.96 5.06
CA LEU A 120 -15.12 2.69 4.85
C LEU A 120 -16.35 2.56 5.76
N ARG A 121 -16.26 3.00 7.02
CA ARG A 121 -17.40 3.02 7.96
C ARG A 121 -18.49 3.99 7.55
N ALA A 122 -18.16 5.11 6.92
CA ALA A 122 -19.13 6.06 6.39
C ALA A 122 -19.80 5.60 5.08
N LEU A 123 -19.11 4.76 4.29
CA LEU A 123 -19.59 4.32 2.97
C LEU A 123 -20.92 3.54 3.05
N PRO A 124 -21.99 3.91 2.33
CA PRO A 124 -23.20 3.11 2.26
C PRO A 124 -22.92 1.65 1.83
N PRO A 125 -23.48 0.62 2.49
CA PRO A 125 -23.16 -0.77 2.16
C PRO A 125 -23.42 -1.16 0.71
N ASN A 126 -24.42 -0.55 0.06
CA ASN A 126 -24.73 -0.83 -1.35
C ASN A 126 -23.65 -0.31 -2.30
N ASP A 127 -22.93 0.75 -1.93
CA ASP A 127 -21.90 1.35 -2.77
C ASP A 127 -20.68 0.44 -2.92
N LEU A 128 -20.50 -0.53 -2.03
CA LEU A 128 -19.50 -1.58 -2.18
C LEU A 128 -19.73 -2.46 -3.42
N ASN A 129 -20.94 -2.46 -3.99
CA ASN A 129 -21.25 -3.20 -5.22
C ASN A 129 -21.06 -2.37 -6.49
N ARG A 130 -20.71 -1.08 -6.39
CA ARG A 130 -20.46 -0.27 -7.59
C ARG A 130 -19.29 -0.85 -8.37
N VAL A 131 -19.41 -0.85 -9.69
CA VAL A 131 -18.34 -1.31 -10.57
C VAL A 131 -17.22 -0.28 -10.56
N VAL A 132 -15.99 -0.75 -10.40
CA VAL A 132 -14.79 0.08 -10.51
C VAL A 132 -14.47 0.29 -11.98
N ASP A 133 -14.35 1.55 -12.39
CA ASP A 133 -13.83 1.94 -13.69
C ASP A 133 -12.51 2.68 -13.49
N LEU A 134 -11.40 1.95 -13.64
CA LEU A 134 -10.05 2.49 -13.49
C LEU A 134 -9.69 3.44 -14.63
N LYS A 135 -10.35 3.34 -15.79
CA LYS A 135 -10.08 4.21 -16.95
C LYS A 135 -10.80 5.55 -16.84
N ALA A 136 -11.89 5.60 -16.08
CA ALA A 136 -12.69 6.79 -15.85
C ALA A 136 -12.43 7.46 -14.49
N LEU A 137 -11.36 7.08 -13.78
CA LEU A 137 -11.02 7.65 -12.47
C LEU A 137 -10.86 9.16 -12.56
N ARG A 138 -11.79 9.89 -11.92
CA ARG A 138 -11.60 11.30 -11.61
C ARG A 138 -10.48 11.41 -10.58
N GLY A 139 -9.46 12.23 -10.85
CA GLY A 139 -8.23 12.28 -10.05
C GLY A 139 -7.24 11.15 -10.36
N GLY A 140 -7.59 10.22 -11.26
CA GLY A 140 -6.65 9.22 -11.78
C GLY A 140 -5.57 9.92 -12.63
N LYS A 141 -4.33 9.91 -12.15
CA LYS A 141 -3.20 10.53 -12.85
C LYS A 141 -2.84 9.73 -14.10
N PRO A 142 -2.48 10.33 -15.25
CA PRO A 142 -2.17 9.59 -16.49
C PRO A 142 -1.25 8.38 -16.32
N GLU A 143 -0.37 8.42 -15.31
CA GLU A 143 0.53 7.33 -14.89
C GLU A 143 -0.16 5.96 -14.70
N HIS A 144 -1.44 5.90 -14.29
CA HIS A 144 -2.14 4.60 -14.12
C HIS A 144 -2.45 3.90 -15.45
N LEU A 145 -2.41 4.64 -16.56
CA LEU A 145 -2.61 4.11 -17.91
C LEU A 145 -1.29 3.79 -18.61
N GLU A 146 -0.15 4.10 -17.99
CA GLU A 146 1.15 3.73 -18.54
C GLU A 146 1.23 2.21 -18.70
N PRO A 147 1.72 1.67 -19.83
CA PRO A 147 1.59 0.25 -20.15
C PRO A 147 2.10 -0.71 -19.05
N ALA A 148 3.21 -0.35 -18.40
CA ALA A 148 3.79 -1.15 -17.32
C ALA A 148 2.90 -1.17 -16.06
N VAL A 149 2.33 -0.02 -15.69
CA VAL A 149 1.43 0.09 -14.53
C VAL A 149 0.08 -0.55 -14.85
N TRP A 150 -0.47 -0.30 -16.04
CA TRP A 150 -1.73 -0.88 -16.47
C TRP A 150 -1.68 -2.41 -16.49
N ALA A 151 -0.56 -3.01 -16.93
CA ALA A 151 -0.39 -4.46 -16.90
C ALA A 151 -0.53 -5.06 -15.48
N GLU A 152 -0.18 -4.31 -14.44
CA GLU A 152 -0.31 -4.74 -13.04
C GLU A 152 -1.73 -4.59 -12.49
N ILE A 153 -2.52 -3.64 -13.00
CA ILE A 153 -3.84 -3.29 -12.43
C ILE A 153 -5.03 -3.57 -13.36
N ALA A 154 -4.80 -4.03 -14.59
CA ALA A 154 -5.86 -4.20 -15.59
C ALA A 154 -6.98 -5.14 -15.12
N ASP A 155 -6.64 -6.16 -14.36
CA ASP A 155 -7.59 -7.14 -13.84
C ASP A 155 -8.37 -6.66 -12.60
N LEU A 156 -8.06 -5.47 -12.10
CA LEU A 156 -8.81 -4.74 -11.08
C LEU A 156 -9.89 -3.84 -11.69
N ASN A 157 -9.91 -3.66 -13.01
CA ASN A 157 -10.93 -2.87 -13.70
C ASN A 157 -12.20 -3.70 -13.96
N GLY A 158 -13.36 -3.10 -13.73
CA GLY A 158 -14.67 -3.72 -14.01
C GLY A 158 -15.20 -4.66 -12.92
N ILE A 159 -14.48 -4.81 -11.81
CA ILE A 159 -14.93 -5.60 -10.65
C ILE A 159 -15.69 -4.72 -9.63
N PRO A 160 -16.54 -5.30 -8.77
CA PRO A 160 -17.20 -4.56 -7.69
C PRO A 160 -16.20 -3.96 -6.71
N LEU A 161 -16.52 -2.79 -6.14
CA LEU A 161 -15.64 -2.06 -5.22
C LEU A 161 -15.16 -2.90 -4.04
N TRP A 162 -16.01 -3.75 -3.44
CA TRP A 162 -15.56 -4.61 -2.34
C TRP A 162 -14.45 -5.56 -2.76
N GLN A 163 -14.54 -6.12 -3.97
CA GLN A 163 -13.58 -7.07 -4.51
C GLN A 163 -12.32 -6.31 -4.91
N PHE A 164 -12.50 -5.12 -5.48
CA PHE A 164 -11.41 -4.19 -5.71
C PHE A 164 -10.67 -3.95 -4.41
N LEU A 165 -11.28 -3.43 -3.34
CA LEU A 165 -10.60 -3.11 -2.08
C LEU A 165 -9.95 -4.33 -1.42
N ALA A 166 -10.58 -5.50 -1.47
CA ALA A 166 -10.02 -6.72 -0.89
C ALA A 166 -8.67 -7.11 -1.53
N ARG A 167 -8.44 -6.80 -2.80
CA ARG A 167 -7.23 -7.23 -3.52
C ARG A 167 -5.97 -6.43 -3.14
N PRO A 168 -5.88 -5.11 -3.35
CA PRO A 168 -4.73 -4.29 -2.98
C PRO A 168 -4.65 -4.03 -1.47
N CYS A 169 -5.78 -3.88 -0.76
CA CYS A 169 -5.74 -3.52 0.67
C CYS A 169 -5.69 -4.72 1.62
N VAL A 170 -5.96 -5.95 1.13
CA VAL A 170 -5.90 -7.17 1.96
C VAL A 170 -4.94 -8.18 1.36
N MET A 171 -5.25 -8.76 0.21
CA MET A 171 -4.47 -9.87 -0.36
C MET A 171 -3.03 -9.46 -0.69
N HIS A 172 -2.86 -8.35 -1.40
CA HIS A 172 -1.55 -7.80 -1.79
C HIS A 172 -0.69 -7.46 -0.56
N ILE A 173 -1.29 -6.89 0.47
CA ILE A 173 -0.61 -6.62 1.75
C ILE A 173 -0.14 -7.91 2.42
N ARG A 174 -0.90 -9.01 2.34
CA ARG A 174 -0.46 -10.30 2.90
C ARG A 174 0.70 -10.90 2.10
N VAL A 175 0.74 -10.71 0.78
CA VAL A 175 1.88 -11.13 -0.05
C VAL A 175 3.15 -10.40 0.39
N HIS A 176 3.10 -9.07 0.48
CA HIS A 176 4.25 -8.28 0.91
C HIS A 176 4.60 -8.45 2.39
N TYR A 177 3.63 -8.76 3.25
CA TYR A 177 3.93 -9.15 4.63
C TYR A 177 4.77 -10.45 4.66
N GLY A 178 4.40 -11.45 3.86
CA GLY A 178 5.20 -12.67 3.72
C GLY A 178 6.59 -12.40 3.17
N GLU A 179 6.69 -11.56 2.13
CA GLU A 179 7.96 -11.10 1.55
C GLU A 179 8.85 -10.45 2.62
N VAL A 180 8.37 -9.39 3.29
CA VAL A 180 9.14 -8.65 4.29
C VAL A 180 9.55 -9.54 5.47
N THR A 181 8.69 -10.46 5.90
CA THR A 181 9.03 -11.40 6.98
C THR A 181 10.22 -12.27 6.60
N ALA A 182 10.21 -12.87 5.41
CA ALA A 182 11.32 -13.68 4.92
C ALA A 182 12.60 -12.85 4.70
N GLN A 183 12.45 -11.61 4.24
CA GLN A 183 13.57 -10.67 4.09
C GLN A 183 14.24 -10.35 5.43
N LEU A 184 13.45 -10.07 6.47
CA LEU A 184 13.97 -9.77 7.81
C LEU A 184 14.62 -10.98 8.46
N GLU A 185 14.04 -12.17 8.31
CA GLU A 185 14.66 -13.42 8.78
C GLU A 185 16.03 -13.63 8.15
N ALA A 186 16.16 -13.42 6.83
CA ALA A 186 17.44 -13.52 6.13
C ALA A 186 18.48 -12.51 6.64
N LEU A 187 18.08 -11.24 6.82
CA LEU A 187 18.97 -10.20 7.36
C LEU A 187 19.47 -10.53 8.77
N ARG A 188 18.56 -10.99 9.65
CA ARG A 188 18.87 -11.30 11.04
C ARG A 188 19.75 -12.55 11.17
N ALA A 189 19.49 -13.57 10.35
CA ALA A 189 20.32 -14.76 10.29
C ALA A 189 21.75 -14.42 9.85
N ALA A 190 21.91 -13.54 8.85
CA ALA A 190 23.22 -13.09 8.38
C ALA A 190 23.99 -12.22 9.41
N ALA A 191 23.28 -11.58 10.33
CA ALA A 191 23.87 -10.73 11.38
C ALA A 191 24.31 -11.51 12.63
N THR A 192 23.93 -12.78 12.77
CA THR A 192 24.32 -13.62 13.92
C THR A 192 25.68 -14.28 13.64
N PRO A 193 26.74 -14.00 14.42
CA PRO A 193 28.04 -14.67 14.24
C PRO A 193 27.90 -16.18 14.49
N SER A 194 28.59 -16.97 13.66
CA SER A 194 28.77 -18.42 13.82
C SER A 194 29.43 -18.80 15.14
#